data_AF-A0A1M6I8T7-F1
#
_entry.id   AF-A0A1M6I8T7-F1
#
_cell.length_a   1.000
_cell.length_b   1.000
_cell.length_c   1.000
_cell.angle_alpha   90.00
_cell.angle_beta   90.00
_cell.angle_gamma   90.00
#
_symmetry.space_group_name_H-M   'P 1'
#
loop_
_entity.id
_entity.type
_entity.pdbx_description
1 polymer ?
#
loop_
_entity_poly.entity_id
_entity_poly.type
_entity_poly.pdbx_seq_one_letter_code
_entity_poly.pdbx_strand_id
1 'polypeptide(L)'
;MDKILKALYEGEIYPAEQYLPLIEEYKDLWKKNYQKYEDFIKKVGSPLDKEFIKIMDEQLDAVPLELSEMFIDGFRLGARMMIEIFEDKYQNGEQ
;
A
#
# COMPACT_ATOMS: atom_id res chain seq x y z
N MET A 1 21.39 16.10 4.60
CA MET A 1 20.28 15.18 4.31
C MET A 1 19.06 16.02 4.04
N ASP A 2 18.43 15.87 2.86
CA ASP A 2 17.27 16.67 2.50
C ASP A 2 16.13 16.51 3.51
N LYS A 3 15.36 17.58 3.71
CA LYS A 3 14.30 17.65 4.74
C LYS A 3 13.29 16.51 4.62
N ILE A 4 12.95 16.10 3.40
CA ILE A 4 12.01 15.00 3.13
C ILE A 4 12.60 13.63 3.52
N LEU A 5 13.87 13.38 3.22
CA LEU A 5 14.52 12.11 3.57
C LEU A 5 14.70 11.96 5.09
N LYS A 6 14.99 13.08 5.76
CA LYS A 6 15.06 13.13 7.22
C LYS A 6 13.68 12.85 7.85
N ALA A 7 12.63 13.53 7.37
CA ALA A 7 11.26 13.32 7.82
C ALA A 7 10.76 11.89 7.57
N LEU A 8 11.15 11.27 6.46
CA LEU A 8 10.87 9.85 6.19
C LEU A 8 11.60 8.93 7.19
N TYR A 9 12.89 9.17 7.45
CA TYR A 9 13.69 8.37 8.38
C TYR A 9 13.19 8.50 9.84
N GLU A 10 12.78 9.69 10.24
CA GLU A 10 12.24 9.98 11.57
C GLU A 10 10.79 9.52 11.74
N GLY A 11 10.16 9.01 10.67
CA GLY A 11 8.77 8.52 10.69
C GLY A 11 7.70 9.62 10.66
N GLU A 12 8.08 10.86 10.37
CA GLU A 12 7.16 12.00 10.24
C GLU A 12 6.31 11.90 8.96
N ILE A 13 6.84 11.26 7.91
CA ILE A 13 6.13 10.96 6.66
C ILE A 13 5.96 9.44 6.58
N TYR A 14 4.73 8.96 6.64
CA TYR A 14 4.41 7.54 6.53
C TYR A 14 3.24 7.34 5.55
N PRO A 15 3.52 7.32 4.23
CA PRO A 15 2.48 7.35 3.21
C PRO A 15 1.53 6.16 3.28
N ALA A 16 2.01 5.00 3.75
CA ALA A 16 1.22 3.79 3.86
C ALA A 16 0.08 3.88 4.90
N GLU A 17 0.29 4.53 6.06
CA GLU A 17 -0.82 4.75 7.03
C GLU A 17 -1.62 6.01 6.75
N GLN A 18 -1.03 6.98 6.04
CA GLN A 18 -1.74 8.21 5.67
C GLN A 18 -2.60 8.02 4.41
N TYR A 19 -2.42 6.92 3.68
CA TYR A 19 -3.24 6.57 2.53
C TYR A 19 -4.56 5.94 2.98
N LEU A 20 -5.54 6.79 3.22
CA LEU A 20 -6.94 6.39 3.26
C LEU A 20 -7.54 6.59 1.87
N PRO A 21 -8.11 5.56 1.23
CA PRO A 21 -8.89 5.75 0.02
C PRO A 21 -10.08 6.67 0.35
N LEU A 22 -9.97 7.96 0.00
CA LEU A 22 -11.00 8.96 0.24
C LEU A 22 -12.19 8.83 -0.72
N ILE A 23 -12.11 7.92 -1.68
CA ILE A 23 -13.15 7.68 -2.68
C ILE A 23 -14.34 7.00 -2.00
N GLU A 24 -15.51 7.66 -1.99
CA GLU A 24 -16.72 7.13 -1.35
C GLU A 24 -17.14 5.75 -1.91
N GLU A 25 -16.93 5.52 -3.21
CA GLU A 25 -17.20 4.21 -3.84
C GLU A 25 -16.40 3.06 -3.20
N TYR A 26 -15.15 3.33 -2.79
CA TYR A 26 -14.35 2.34 -2.08
C TYR A 26 -14.95 2.02 -0.71
N LYS A 27 -15.36 3.05 0.05
CA LYS A 27 -15.96 2.87 1.37
C LYS A 27 -17.27 2.10 1.30
N ASP A 28 -18.11 2.40 0.32
CA ASP A 28 -19.38 1.71 0.09
C ASP A 28 -19.16 0.24 -0.27
N LEU A 29 -18.21 -0.02 -1.18
CA LEU A 29 -17.86 -1.38 -1.57
C LEU A 29 -17.29 -2.17 -0.38
N TRP A 30 -16.40 -1.55 0.39
CA TRP A 30 -15.80 -2.14 1.58
C TRP A 30 -16.88 -2.53 2.60
N LYS A 31 -17.78 -1.59 2.94
CA LYS A 31 -18.88 -1.84 3.89
C LYS A 31 -19.80 -2.97 3.43
N LYS A 32 -20.15 -2.99 2.14
CA LYS A 32 -21.00 -4.03 1.54
C LYS A 32 -20.33 -5.41 1.61
N ASN A 33 -19.04 -5.48 1.31
CA ASN A 33 -18.30 -6.74 1.34
C ASN A 33 -18.10 -7.22 2.78
N TYR A 34 -17.79 -6.31 3.71
CA TYR A 34 -17.68 -6.61 5.13
C TYR A 34 -18.97 -7.21 5.70
N GLN A 35 -20.14 -6.63 5.36
CA GLN A 35 -21.43 -7.18 5.80
C GLN A 35 -21.69 -8.60 5.27
N LYS A 36 -21.37 -8.87 4.00
CA LYS A 36 -21.49 -10.24 3.45
C LYS A 36 -20.61 -11.24 4.18
N TYR A 37 -19.39 -10.81 4.54
CA TYR A 37 -18.46 -11.63 5.30
C TYR A 37 -19.01 -11.97 6.67
N GLU A 38 -19.44 -10.96 7.45
CA GLU A 38 -20.06 -11.15 8.76
C GLU A 38 -21.28 -12.09 8.72
N ASP A 39 -22.15 -11.92 7.73
CA ASP A 39 -23.32 -12.78 7.56
C ASP A 39 -22.95 -14.21 7.18
N PHE A 40 -21.84 -14.42 6.47
CA PHE A 40 -21.32 -15.74 6.16
C PHE A 40 -20.70 -16.41 7.39
N ILE A 41 -19.86 -15.69 8.14
CA ILE A 41 -19.24 -16.17 9.38
C ILE A 41 -20.29 -16.67 10.37
N LYS A 42 -21.39 -15.93 10.54
CA LYS A 42 -22.52 -16.36 11.40
C LYS A 42 -23.16 -17.67 10.96
N LYS A 43 -23.22 -17.95 9.64
CA LYS A 43 -23.78 -19.20 9.10
C LYS A 43 -22.82 -20.38 9.28
N VAL A 44 -21.51 -20.14 9.22
CA VAL A 44 -20.49 -21.15 9.49
C VAL A 44 -20.57 -21.58 10.96
N GLY A 45 -20.63 -20.60 11.87
CA GLY A 45 -20.79 -20.85 13.31
C GLY A 45 -19.55 -21.47 13.98
N SER A 46 -19.58 -21.48 15.31
CA SER A 46 -18.44 -21.97 16.11
C SER A 46 -18.33 -23.50 16.12
N PRO A 47 -17.11 -24.08 16.03
CA PRO A 47 -15.79 -23.39 16.03
C PRO A 47 -15.20 -23.12 14.64
N LEU A 48 -15.88 -23.51 13.57
CA LEU A 48 -15.37 -23.43 12.20
C LEU A 48 -15.21 -21.99 11.70
N ASP A 49 -15.99 -21.06 12.26
CA ASP A 49 -15.85 -19.62 12.05
C ASP A 49 -14.42 -19.12 12.33
N LYS A 50 -13.82 -19.55 13.44
CA LYS A 50 -12.46 -19.16 13.84
C LYS A 50 -11.41 -19.73 12.92
N GLU A 51 -11.57 -20.98 12.50
CA GLU A 51 -10.66 -21.62 11.55
C GLU A 51 -10.72 -20.92 10.19
N PHE A 52 -11.93 -20.58 9.72
CA PHE A 52 -12.11 -19.84 8.48
C PHE A 52 -11.50 -18.43 8.56
N ILE A 53 -11.70 -17.69 9.66
CA ILE A 53 -11.06 -16.39 9.87
C ILE A 53 -9.54 -16.52 9.80
N LYS A 54 -8.95 -17.52 10.46
CA LYS A 54 -7.50 -17.75 10.44
C LYS A 54 -6.97 -18.01 9.03
N ILE A 55 -7.66 -18.85 8.24
CA ILE A 55 -7.27 -19.11 6.84
C ILE A 55 -7.32 -17.82 6.01
N MET A 56 -8.33 -16.99 6.22
CA MET A 56 -8.45 -15.71 5.50
C MET A 56 -7.34 -14.73 5.91
N ASP A 57 -7.00 -14.66 7.19
CA ASP A 57 -5.88 -13.83 7.67
C ASP A 57 -4.54 -14.31 7.07
N GLU A 58 -4.29 -15.62 7.07
CA GLU A 58 -3.08 -16.23 6.49
C GLU A 58 -2.96 -15.97 4.97
N GLN A 59 -4.08 -15.89 4.25
CA GLN A 59 -4.08 -15.50 2.83
C GLN A 59 -3.58 -14.07 2.61
N LEU A 60 -3.73 -13.20 3.61
CA LEU A 60 -3.31 -11.79 3.54
C LEU A 60 -1.88 -11.56 4.03
N ASP A 61 -1.23 -12.55 4.64
CA ASP A 61 0.15 -12.42 5.15
C ASP A 61 1.18 -12.09 4.05
N ALA A 62 0.90 -12.48 2.80
CA ALA A 62 1.77 -12.16 1.66
C ALA A 62 1.59 -10.71 1.15
N VAL A 63 0.44 -10.08 1.41
CA VAL A 63 0.11 -8.75 0.87
C VAL A 63 1.14 -7.68 1.27
N PRO A 64 1.58 -7.57 2.53
CA PRO A 64 2.62 -6.61 2.90
C PRO A 64 3.94 -6.82 2.13
N LEU A 65 4.31 -8.07 1.86
CA LEU A 65 5.53 -8.40 1.10
C LEU A 65 5.39 -7.92 -0.34
N GLU A 66 4.30 -8.26 -1.02
CA GLU A 66 4.00 -7.83 -2.38
C GLU A 66 3.95 -6.30 -2.52
N LEU A 67 3.26 -5.63 -1.60
CA LEU A 67 3.17 -4.17 -1.59
C LEU A 67 4.53 -3.52 -1.36
N SER A 68 5.37 -4.11 -0.51
CA SER A 68 6.72 -3.59 -0.26
C SER A 68 7.63 -3.71 -1.49
N GLU A 69 7.59 -4.84 -2.19
CA GLU A 69 8.36 -5.04 -3.43
C GLU A 69 7.87 -4.08 -4.52
N MET A 70 6.55 -3.99 -4.72
CA MET A 70 5.95 -3.08 -5.69
C MET A 70 6.32 -1.62 -5.39
N PHE A 71 6.33 -1.21 -4.12
CA PHE A 71 6.76 0.14 -3.73
C PHE A 71 8.23 0.38 -4.04
N ILE A 72 9.12 -0.56 -3.68
CA ILE A 72 10.57 -0.44 -3.94
C ILE A 72 10.85 -0.33 -5.44
N ASP A 73 10.21 -1.18 -6.24
CA ASP A 73 10.41 -1.18 -7.69
C ASP A 73 9.82 0.07 -8.34
N GLY A 74 8.65 0.52 -7.91
CA GLY A 74 8.05 1.79 -8.32
C GLY A 74 8.94 2.99 -7.97
N PHE A 75 9.51 3.01 -6.77
CA PHE A 75 10.42 4.07 -6.34
C PHE A 75 11.71 4.08 -7.17
N ARG A 76 12.32 2.91 -7.42
CA ARG A 76 13.49 2.77 -8.28
C ARG A 76 13.21 3.25 -9.71
N LEU A 77 12.04 2.92 -10.26
CA LEU A 77 11.62 3.40 -11.56
C LEU A 77 11.50 4.93 -11.58
N GLY A 78 10.80 5.51 -10.60
CA GLY A 78 10.67 6.96 -10.46
C GLY A 78 12.04 7.66 -10.37
N ALA A 79 12.97 7.12 -9.59
CA ALA A 79 14.32 7.66 -9.50
C ALA A 79 15.07 7.61 -10.84
N ARG A 80 14.98 6.50 -11.59
CA ARG A 80 15.57 6.37 -12.94
C ARG A 80 14.98 7.39 -13.91
N MET A 81 13.67 7.58 -13.91
CA MET A 81 13.00 8.58 -14.74
C MET A 81 13.50 9.99 -14.43
N MET A 82 13.67 10.34 -13.15
CA MET A 82 14.22 11.64 -12.76
C MET A 82 15.66 11.81 -13.27
N ILE A 83 16.52 10.80 -13.07
CA ILE A 83 17.91 10.84 -13.57
C ILE A 83 17.93 11.07 -15.08
N GLU A 84 17.16 10.31 -15.85
CA GLU A 84 17.08 10.45 -17.32
C GLU A 84 16.67 11.87 -17.74
N ILE A 85 15.62 12.43 -17.15
CA ILE A 85 15.14 13.78 -17.46
C ILE A 85 16.18 14.86 -17.11
N PHE A 86 16.92 14.68 -16.02
CA PHE A 86 17.90 15.68 -15.57
C PHE A 86 19.27 15.51 -16.25
N GLU A 87 19.70 14.30 -16.64
CA GLU A 87 20.95 14.07 -17.38
C GLU A 87 20.94 14.78 -18.75
N ASP A 88 19.80 14.81 -19.44
CA ASP A 88 19.62 15.56 -20.70
C ASP A 88 19.85 17.08 -20.55
N LYS A 89 19.62 17.63 -19.34
CA LYS A 89 19.90 19.04 -19.03
C LYS A 89 21.34 19.32 -18.65
N TYR A 90 22.10 18.31 -18.21
CA TYR A 90 23.52 18.49 -17.85
C TYR A 90 24.48 18.20 -19.02
N GLN A 91 24.06 17.45 -20.04
CA GLN A 91 24.86 17.25 -21.26
C GLN A 91 24.70 18.36 -22.30
N ASN A 92 23.56 19.06 -22.32
CA ASN A 92 23.36 20.27 -23.11
C ASN A 92 23.59 21.47 -22.19
N GLY A 93 24.86 21.87 -22.02
CA GLY A 93 25.22 22.97 -21.13
C GLY A 93 24.46 24.26 -21.44
N GLU A 94 23.45 24.57 -20.64
CA GLU A 94 23.01 25.95 -20.45
C GLU A 94 23.95 26.58 -19.41
N GLN A 95 24.84 27.44 -19.94
CA GLN A 95 25.50 28.52 -19.20
C GLN A 95 24.48 29.56 -18.75
#